data_AF-T1A720-F1
#
_entry.id   AF-T1A720-F1
#
_cell.length_a   1.000
_cell.length_b   1.000
_cell.length_c   1.000
_cell.angle_alpha   90.00
_cell.angle_beta   90.00
_cell.angle_gamma   90.00
#
_symmetry.space_group_name_H-M   'P 1'
#
loop_
_entity.id
_entity.type
_entity.pdbx_description
1 polymer ?
#
loop_
_entity_poly.entity_id
_entity_poly.type
_entity_poly.pdbx_seq_one_letter_code
_entity_poly.pdbx_strand_id
1 'polypeptide(L)'
;MFSVHGPMARQVRDLRLALAAMSAADARDPWWVPAALVGPALRAPIKVAMCVDPGAWGVHARVAEGVRKAAHWLQQAGYVVEESAPPQVQDMLETYMQ
;
A
#
# COMPACT_ATOMS: atom_id res chain seq x y z
N MET A 1 4.03 -1.84 -18.74
CA MET A 1 4.11 -0.41 -18.35
C MET A 1 3.70 -0.21 -16.88
N PHE A 2 4.07 -1.14 -15.97
CA PHE A 2 3.67 -1.11 -14.55
C PHE A 2 4.81 -1.53 -13.60
N SER A 3 6.04 -1.60 -14.12
CA SER A 3 7.18 -2.03 -13.32
C SER A 3 7.66 -0.86 -12.44
N VAL A 4 7.88 -1.16 -11.17
CA VAL A 4 8.48 -0.24 -10.19
C VAL A 4 9.55 -1.01 -9.42
N HIS A 5 10.54 -0.28 -8.89
CA HIS A 5 11.60 -0.86 -8.06
C HIS A 5 11.41 -0.46 -6.60
N GLY A 6 11.49 -1.43 -5.69
CA GLY A 6 11.35 -1.21 -4.25
C GLY A 6 12.36 -2.01 -3.43
N PRO A 7 12.90 -1.45 -2.34
CA PRO A 7 13.86 -2.16 -1.48
C PRO A 7 13.17 -3.22 -0.61
N MET A 8 13.92 -4.25 -0.23
CA MET A 8 13.52 -5.24 0.76
C MET A 8 14.45 -5.19 1.98
N ALA A 9 13.87 -5.10 3.18
CA ALA A 9 14.62 -5.07 4.44
C ALA A 9 13.76 -5.62 5.59
N ARG A 10 14.40 -5.89 6.73
CA ARG A 10 13.73 -6.44 7.94
C ARG A 10 13.01 -5.38 8.77
N GLN A 11 13.31 -4.10 8.57
CA GLN A 11 12.76 -3.00 9.37
C GLN A 11 12.34 -1.83 8.49
N VAL A 12 11.25 -1.16 8.89
CA VAL A 12 10.71 0.01 8.17
C VAL A 12 11.71 1.16 8.12
N ARG A 13 12.54 1.35 9.15
CA ARG A 13 13.57 2.40 9.14
C ARG A 13 14.62 2.18 8.04
N ASP A 14 14.99 0.92 7.79
CA ASP A 14 15.97 0.56 6.76
C ASP A 14 15.33 0.73 5.37
N LEU A 15 14.04 0.38 5.22
CA LEU A 15 13.27 0.63 4.00
C LEU A 15 13.19 2.13 3.66
N ARG A 16 12.96 3.00 4.66
CA ARG A 16 12.92 4.46 4.44
C ARG A 16 14.25 5.00 3.92
N LEU A 17 15.35 4.54 4.49
CA LEU A 17 16.69 4.92 4.05
C LEU A 17 16.96 4.45 2.62
N ALA A 18 16.70 3.17 2.34
CA ALA A 18 16.95 2.58 1.02
C ALA A 18 16.06 3.20 -0.07
N LEU A 19 14.77 3.42 0.22
CA LEU A 19 13.85 4.08 -0.71
C LEU A 19 14.34 5.49 -1.05
N ALA A 20 14.78 6.27 -0.05
CA ALA A 20 15.29 7.61 -0.28
C ALA A 20 16.52 7.64 -1.21
N ALA A 21 17.43 6.68 -1.05
CA ALA A 21 18.57 6.54 -1.94
C ALA A 21 18.17 6.12 -3.36
N MET A 22 17.16 5.25 -3.51
CA MET A 22 16.67 4.77 -4.82
C MET A 22 15.83 5.80 -5.58
N SER A 23 15.20 6.78 -4.91
CA SER A 23 14.29 7.75 -5.53
C SER A 23 14.97 9.01 -6.09
N ALA A 24 16.30 9.03 -6.16
CA ALA A 24 17.04 10.16 -6.73
C ALA A 24 16.67 10.40 -8.19
N ALA A 25 16.71 11.66 -8.62
CA ALA A 25 16.45 12.04 -10.01
C ALA A 25 17.46 11.39 -10.96
N ASP A 26 16.96 10.86 -12.07
CA ASP A 26 17.78 10.38 -13.18
C ASP A 26 17.23 10.95 -14.50
N ALA A 27 18.05 11.75 -15.19
CA ALA A 27 17.66 12.39 -16.46
C ALA A 27 17.39 11.37 -17.59
N ARG A 28 17.82 10.11 -17.42
CA ARG A 28 17.61 9.03 -18.38
C ARG A 28 16.29 8.29 -18.15
N ASP A 29 15.65 8.49 -16.99
CA ASP A 29 14.39 7.86 -16.66
C ASP A 29 13.22 8.78 -17.04
N PRO A 30 12.48 8.50 -18.14
CA PRO A 30 11.34 9.31 -18.55
C PRO A 30 10.13 9.18 -17.61
N TRP A 31 10.13 8.20 -16.69
CA TRP A 31 9.04 7.96 -15.75
C TRP A 31 9.30 8.56 -14.36
N TRP A 32 10.50 9.08 -14.12
CA TRP A 32 10.81 9.73 -12.86
C TRP A 32 9.99 11.00 -12.68
N VAL A 33 9.53 11.23 -11.44
CA VAL A 33 8.83 12.45 -11.04
C VAL A 33 9.43 13.01 -9.75
N PRO A 34 9.45 14.34 -9.55
CA PRO A 34 9.94 14.99 -8.32
C PRO A 34 8.94 14.87 -7.15
N ALA A 35 8.39 13.68 -6.91
CA ALA A 35 7.45 13.44 -5.83
C ALA A 35 8.16 13.46 -4.46
N ALA A 36 7.59 14.21 -3.51
CA ALA A 36 8.12 14.23 -2.15
C ALA A 36 7.89 12.88 -1.44
N LEU A 37 8.95 12.29 -0.89
CA LEU A 37 8.86 11.03 -0.13
C LEU A 37 8.11 11.18 1.20
N VAL A 38 8.07 12.40 1.74
CA VAL A 38 7.31 12.75 2.93
C VAL A 38 6.29 13.81 2.53
N GLY A 39 5.02 13.43 2.55
CA GLY A 39 3.91 14.35 2.32
C GLY A 39 3.59 15.21 3.55
N PRO A 40 2.64 16.16 3.40
CA PRO A 40 2.13 16.92 4.53
C PRO A 40 1.51 16.00 5.58
N ALA A 41 1.54 16.43 6.84
CA ALA A 41 0.89 15.70 7.92
C ALA A 41 -0.62 15.56 7.64
N LEU A 42 -1.12 14.33 7.73
CA LEU A 42 -2.55 14.05 7.57
C LEU A 42 -3.31 14.48 8.83
N ARG A 43 -4.55 14.97 8.65
CA ARG A 43 -5.43 15.31 9.76
C ARG A 43 -5.90 14.03 10.45
N ALA A 44 -5.77 14.00 11.78
CA ALA A 44 -6.26 12.91 12.59
C ALA A 44 -7.78 13.04 12.86
N PRO A 45 -8.51 11.92 13.03
CA PRO A 45 -8.01 10.55 12.87
C PRO A 45 -7.87 10.17 11.38
N ILE A 46 -6.85 9.38 11.06
CA ILE A 46 -6.63 8.90 9.69
C ILE A 46 -7.61 7.76 9.41
N LYS A 47 -8.33 7.85 8.27
CA LYS A 47 -9.24 6.81 7.80
C LYS A 47 -8.49 5.73 7.00
N VAL A 48 -8.83 4.47 7.22
CA VAL A 48 -8.29 3.30 6.50
C VAL A 48 -9.46 2.45 6.01
N ALA A 49 -9.51 2.24 4.70
CA ALA A 49 -10.39 1.23 4.10
C ALA A 49 -9.68 -0.14 4.15
N MET A 50 -10.23 -1.08 4.91
CA MET A 50 -9.75 -2.46 4.97
C MET A 50 -10.56 -3.33 4.02
N CYS A 51 -9.90 -4.13 3.19
CA CYS A 51 -10.53 -5.14 2.36
C CYS A 51 -9.82 -6.48 2.60
N VAL A 52 -10.58 -7.50 3.03
CA VAL A 52 -10.03 -8.82 3.35
C VAL A 52 -9.97 -9.74 2.13
N ASP A 53 -10.93 -9.61 1.21
CA ASP A 53 -11.03 -10.39 -0.03
C ASP A 53 -11.18 -9.45 -1.24
N PRO A 54 -10.10 -8.77 -1.65
CA PRO A 54 -10.13 -7.86 -2.78
C PRO A 54 -10.39 -8.64 -4.07
N GLY A 55 -11.42 -8.24 -4.83
CA GLY A 55 -11.81 -8.91 -6.07
C GLY A 55 -12.72 -10.14 -5.89
N ALA A 56 -12.99 -10.55 -4.64
CA ALA A 56 -13.88 -11.68 -4.32
C ALA A 56 -13.50 -13.02 -4.98
N TRP A 57 -12.19 -13.30 -5.07
CA TRP A 57 -11.67 -14.58 -5.56
C TRP A 57 -11.38 -15.60 -4.44
N GLY A 58 -11.64 -15.21 -3.19
CA GLY A 58 -11.42 -16.03 -2.02
C GLY A 58 -10.04 -15.81 -1.40
N VAL A 59 -10.00 -15.89 -0.07
CA VAL A 59 -8.79 -15.70 0.72
C VAL A 59 -8.65 -16.84 1.74
N HIS A 60 -7.43 -17.37 1.87
CA HIS A 60 -7.14 -18.39 2.86
C HIS A 60 -7.33 -17.84 4.28
N ALA A 61 -7.95 -18.61 5.18
CA ALA A 61 -8.34 -18.17 6.53
C ALA A 61 -7.20 -17.48 7.30
N ARG A 62 -5.99 -18.06 7.29
CA ARG A 62 -4.80 -17.47 7.95
C ARG A 62 -4.38 -16.09 7.40
N VAL A 63 -4.58 -15.84 6.11
CA VAL A 63 -4.30 -14.53 5.49
C VAL A 63 -5.34 -13.53 5.96
N ALA A 64 -6.61 -13.94 5.95
CA ALA A 64 -7.73 -13.12 6.40
C ALA A 64 -7.60 -12.73 7.89
N GLU A 65 -7.15 -13.65 8.74
CA GLU A 65 -6.82 -13.38 10.15
C GLU A 65 -5.67 -12.37 10.28
N GLY A 66 -4.62 -12.50 9.49
CA GLY A 66 -3.47 -11.58 9.48
C GLY A 66 -3.88 -10.15 9.12
N VAL A 67 -4.71 -9.97 8.09
CA VAL A 67 -5.22 -8.65 7.67
C VAL A 67 -6.08 -8.02 8.77
N ARG A 68 -7.01 -8.79 9.37
CA ARG A 68 -7.84 -8.29 10.48
C ARG A 68 -7.01 -7.94 11.72
N LYS A 69 -5.95 -8.70 12.01
CA LYS A 69 -5.01 -8.39 13.09
C LYS A 69 -4.29 -7.06 12.86
N ALA A 70 -3.86 -6.80 11.62
CA ALA A 70 -3.26 -5.52 11.27
C ALA A 70 -4.24 -4.35 11.40
N ALA A 71 -5.49 -4.53 10.98
CA ALA A 71 -6.56 -3.54 11.18
C ALA A 71 -6.80 -3.24 12.67
N HIS A 72 -6.81 -4.26 13.52
CA HIS A 72 -6.93 -4.06 14.97
C HIS A 72 -5.76 -3.21 15.52
N TRP A 73 -4.52 -3.48 15.10
CA TRP A 73 -3.37 -2.66 15.52
C TRP A 73 -3.48 -1.20 15.06
N LEU A 74 -4.02 -0.95 13.86
CA LEU A 74 -4.29 0.41 13.37
C LEU A 74 -5.34 1.11 14.24
N GLN A 75 -6.43 0.42 14.60
CA GLN A 75 -7.44 0.96 15.51
C GLN A 75 -6.83 1.32 16.87
N GLN A 76 -6.00 0.45 17.45
CA GLN A 76 -5.29 0.72 18.71
C GLN A 76 -4.33 1.92 18.62
N ALA A 77 -3.80 2.20 17.42
CA ALA A 77 -2.97 3.37 17.16
C ALA A 77 -3.77 4.66 16.87
N GLY A 78 -5.10 4.63 16.94
CA GLY A 78 -5.98 5.81 16.77
C GLY A 78 -6.49 6.05 15.34
N TYR A 79 -6.34 5.07 14.44
CA TYR A 79 -6.91 5.14 13.09
C TYR A 79 -8.39 4.76 13.10
N VAL A 80 -9.18 5.34 12.19
CA VAL A 80 -10.55 4.90 11.90
C VAL A 80 -10.48 3.87 10.79
N VAL A 81 -10.73 2.61 11.12
CA VAL A 81 -10.70 1.51 10.15
C VAL A 81 -12.13 1.10 9.80
N GLU A 82 -12.45 1.15 8.51
CA GLU A 82 -13.76 0.77 7.95
C GLU A 82 -13.55 -0.39 6.96
N GLU A 83 -14.35 -1.44 7.07
CA GLU A 83 -14.33 -2.51 6.06
C GLU A 83 -15.04 -2.00 4.79
N SER A 84 -14.33 -2.00 3.67
CA SER A 84 -14.83 -1.50 2.39
C SER A 84 -14.10 -2.18 1.24
N ALA A 85 -14.87 -2.71 0.28
CA ALA A 85 -14.32 -3.26 -0.95
C ALA A 85 -14.20 -2.14 -2.00
N PRO A 86 -13.02 -1.93 -2.61
CA PRO A 86 -12.92 -0.97 -3.70
C PRO A 86 -13.74 -1.49 -4.91
N PRO A 87 -14.59 -0.65 -5.53
CA PRO A 87 -15.66 -1.12 -6.42
C PRO A 87 -15.18 -1.72 -7.75
N GLN A 88 -13.97 -1.40 -8.20
CA GLN A 88 -13.47 -1.71 -9.55
C GLN A 88 -12.30 -2.70 -9.55
N VAL A 89 -12.05 -3.39 -8.43
CA VAL A 89 -10.89 -4.30 -8.34
C VAL A 89 -11.03 -5.47 -9.31
N GLN A 90 -12.25 -5.96 -9.55
CA GLN A 90 -12.49 -7.07 -10.49
C GLN A 90 -12.14 -6.66 -11.93
N ASP A 91 -12.73 -5.58 -12.43
CA ASP A 91 -12.46 -5.06 -13.78
C ASP A 91 -10.96 -4.75 -13.99
N MET A 92 -10.30 -4.20 -12.97
CA MET A 92 -8.85 -3.94 -12.99
C MET A 92 -8.04 -5.23 -13.15
N LEU A 93 -8.38 -6.28 -12.39
CA LEU A 93 -7.68 -7.57 -12.48
C LEU A 93 -7.87 -8.23 -13.85
N GLU A 94 -9.09 -8.19 -14.39
CA GLU A 94 -9.37 -8.71 -15.74
C GLU A 94 -8.53 -8.01 -16.80
N THR A 95 -8.45 -6.67 -16.73
CA THR A 95 -7.65 -5.87 -17.67
C THR A 95 -6.15 -6.17 -17.54
N TYR A 96 -5.66 -6.41 -16.32
CA TYR A 96 -4.23 -6.69 -16.08
C TYR A 96 -3.80 -8.09 -16.56
N MET A 97 -4.72 -9.05 -16.58
CA MET A 97 -4.41 -10.44 -16.96
C MET A 97 -4.54 -10.73 -18.46
N GLN A 98 -5.06 -9.78 -19.24
CA GLN A 98 -5.08 -9.84 -20.72
C GLN A 98 -3.72 -9.43 -21.29
#